data_AF-A0A2J7Z316-F1
#
_entry.id   AF-A0A2J7Z316-F1
#
_cell.length_a   1.000
_cell.length_b   1.000
_cell.length_c   1.000
_cell.angle_alpha   90.00
_cell.angle_beta   90.00
_cell.angle_gamma   90.00
#
_symmetry.space_group_name_H-M   'P 1'
#
loop_
_entity.id
_entity.type
_entity.pdbx_description
1 polymer ?
#
loop_
_entity_poly.entity_id
_entity_poly.type
_entity_poly.pdbx_seq_one_letter_code
_entity_poly.pdbx_strand_id
1 'polypeptide(L)'
;MTRTLGLIGSGSIGTSLARLAVAAGLDVVLSNSRGPETLRELVDTLGDHARAATPAEAAHAGDLVVATIPLKAYEQIPADALNGKTVLDTMNYYPDRDGRMAELDADDITSSGLLQRHLTGSSVVKAFNNIGFHQLFTLARPAGAPDRSALPIAGDDTRAKEEATRLLDTLGYDAVDIGTLAESWRSEPNTPVYVEPYRGEAPAGLGPKDWFRWTSEDPGSTVPAARVRELVASAVRGPSRAGVLPAGLGG
;
A
#
# COMPACT_ATOMS: atom_id res chain seq x y z
N MET A 1 -13.22 -14.07 8.86
CA MET A 1 -13.16 -13.10 7.75
C MET A 1 -12.95 -11.73 8.37
N THR A 2 -12.13 -10.89 7.75
CA THR A 2 -11.91 -9.50 8.19
C THR A 2 -13.23 -8.74 8.13
N ARG A 3 -13.67 -8.19 9.26
CA ARG A 3 -14.86 -7.33 9.34
C ARG A 3 -14.45 -5.87 9.51
N THR A 4 -13.40 -5.63 10.28
CA THR A 4 -12.87 -4.29 10.53
C THR A 4 -11.46 -4.14 9.96
N LEU A 5 -11.25 -3.12 9.13
CA LEU A 5 -9.94 -2.71 8.64
C LEU A 5 -9.43 -1.50 9.43
N GLY A 6 -8.32 -1.68 10.16
CA GLY A 6 -7.61 -0.58 10.80
C GLY A 6 -6.67 0.10 9.81
N LEU A 7 -6.71 1.43 9.69
CA LEU A 7 -5.81 2.19 8.81
C LEU A 7 -4.95 3.14 9.66
N ILE A 8 -3.64 2.91 9.64
CA ILE A 8 -2.64 3.79 10.24
C ILE A 8 -2.03 4.62 9.13
N GLY A 9 -2.50 5.86 9.01
CA GLY A 9 -2.21 6.75 7.89
C GLY A 9 -3.47 7.05 7.08
N SER A 10 -3.69 8.33 6.81
CA SER A 10 -4.85 8.83 6.07
C SER A 10 -4.44 9.63 4.82
N GLY A 11 -3.30 9.29 4.23
CA GLY A 11 -2.84 9.88 2.96
C GLY A 11 -3.68 9.40 1.78
N SER A 12 -3.22 9.64 0.56
CA SER A 12 -3.98 9.28 -0.66
C SER A 12 -4.27 7.78 -0.75
N ILE A 13 -3.27 6.92 -0.47
CA ILE A 13 -3.45 5.45 -0.45
C ILE A 13 -4.44 5.03 0.63
N GLY A 14 -4.25 5.48 1.87
CA GLY A 14 -5.15 5.16 2.99
C GLY A 14 -6.60 5.61 2.73
N THR A 15 -6.79 6.77 2.10
CA THR A 15 -8.12 7.27 1.72
C THR A 15 -8.76 6.41 0.62
N SER A 16 -8.01 6.02 -0.41
CA SER A 16 -8.51 5.10 -1.45
C SER A 16 -8.89 3.74 -0.87
N LEU A 17 -8.05 3.17 0.01
CA LEU A 17 -8.35 1.91 0.70
C LEU A 17 -9.59 2.00 1.58
N ALA A 18 -9.77 3.11 2.32
CA ALA A 18 -10.96 3.31 3.13
C ALA A 18 -12.24 3.32 2.28
N ARG A 19 -12.21 4.01 1.14
CA ARG A 19 -13.35 4.05 0.20
C ARG A 19 -13.67 2.67 -0.37
N LEU A 20 -12.65 1.91 -0.79
CA LEU A 20 -12.83 0.56 -1.30
C LEU A 20 -13.37 -0.40 -0.22
N ALA A 21 -12.81 -0.32 0.99
CA ALA A 21 -13.22 -1.17 2.10
C ALA A 21 -14.68 -0.91 2.51
N VAL A 22 -15.09 0.35 2.64
CA VAL A 22 -16.49 0.71 2.90
C VAL A 22 -17.40 0.26 1.77
N ALA A 23 -17.00 0.47 0.50
CA ALA A 23 -17.78 0.02 -0.66
C ALA A 23 -17.92 -1.52 -0.72
N ALA A 24 -16.95 -2.25 -0.17
CA ALA A 24 -16.99 -3.71 -0.02
C ALA A 24 -17.75 -4.16 1.26
N GLY A 25 -18.29 -3.23 2.05
CA GLY A 25 -19.08 -3.53 3.25
C GLY A 25 -18.25 -3.80 4.51
N LEU A 26 -16.98 -3.41 4.54
CA LEU A 26 -16.12 -3.49 5.73
C LEU A 26 -16.29 -2.26 6.61
N ASP A 27 -16.17 -2.45 7.92
CA ASP A 27 -16.02 -1.36 8.88
C ASP A 27 -14.57 -0.85 8.82
N VAL A 28 -14.36 0.47 8.86
CA VAL A 28 -13.05 1.12 8.72
C VAL A 28 -12.77 2.02 9.92
N VAL A 29 -11.59 1.82 10.53
CA VAL A 29 -11.09 2.70 11.59
C VAL A 29 -9.86 3.44 11.09
N LEU A 30 -10.06 4.72 10.76
CA LEU A 30 -9.02 5.60 10.22
C LEU A 30 -8.24 6.30 11.32
N SER A 31 -6.93 6.41 11.15
CA SER A 31 -6.07 7.20 12.03
C SER A 31 -4.98 7.92 11.25
N ASN A 32 -4.47 9.00 11.83
CA ASN A 32 -3.31 9.72 11.34
C ASN A 32 -2.52 10.33 12.50
N SER A 33 -1.41 11.01 12.21
CA SER A 33 -0.55 11.64 13.22
C SER A 33 -1.07 12.98 13.76
N ARG A 34 -2.12 13.55 13.14
CA ARG A 34 -2.64 14.88 13.48
C ARG A 34 -3.87 14.85 14.38
N GLY A 35 -4.40 13.67 14.67
CA GLY A 35 -5.54 13.47 15.56
C GLY A 35 -6.84 13.12 14.82
N PRO A 36 -7.75 12.36 15.46
CA PRO A 36 -9.02 11.92 14.87
C PRO A 36 -9.89 13.06 14.35
N GLU A 37 -9.85 14.22 15.00
CA GLU A 37 -10.61 15.41 14.65
C GLU A 37 -10.31 15.92 13.24
N THR A 38 -9.09 15.71 12.75
CA THR A 38 -8.68 16.10 11.38
C THR A 38 -9.26 15.22 10.29
N LEU A 39 -9.95 14.14 10.65
CA LEU A 39 -10.54 13.17 9.73
C LEU A 39 -12.06 13.30 9.61
N ARG A 40 -12.68 14.29 10.26
CA ARG A 40 -14.14 14.44 10.32
C ARG A 40 -14.78 14.45 8.92
N GLU A 41 -14.30 15.31 8.02
CA GLU A 41 -14.85 15.42 6.66
C GLU A 41 -14.72 14.11 5.86
N LEU A 42 -13.61 13.38 6.03
CA LEU A 42 -13.40 12.10 5.38
C LEU A 42 -14.38 11.05 5.93
N VAL A 43 -14.54 10.98 7.24
CA VAL A 43 -15.49 10.07 7.89
C VAL A 43 -16.92 10.38 7.47
N ASP A 44 -17.32 11.65 7.47
CA ASP A 44 -18.66 12.08 7.03
C ASP A 44 -18.92 11.66 5.57
N THR A 45 -17.88 11.73 4.71
CA THR A 45 -17.97 11.29 3.31
C THR A 45 -18.09 9.76 3.17
N LEU A 46 -17.46 9.01 4.06
CA LEU A 46 -17.47 7.54 4.04
C LEU A 46 -18.74 6.95 4.68
N GLY A 47 -19.40 7.70 5.57
CA GLY A 47 -20.64 7.29 6.22
C GLY A 47 -20.44 6.31 7.37
N ASP A 48 -21.52 5.61 7.74
CA ASP A 48 -21.66 4.86 9.00
C ASP A 48 -20.65 3.71 9.20
N HIS A 49 -20.02 3.25 8.12
CA HIS A 49 -18.99 2.20 8.17
C HIS A 49 -17.59 2.75 8.48
N ALA A 50 -17.42 4.06 8.63
CA ALA A 50 -16.13 4.66 8.94
C ALA A 50 -16.16 5.44 10.26
N ARG A 51 -15.06 5.37 11.00
CA ARG A 51 -14.80 6.27 12.13
C ARG A 51 -13.34 6.66 12.23
N ALA A 52 -13.08 7.83 12.80
CA ALA A 52 -11.73 8.29 13.12
C ALA A 52 -11.31 7.82 14.52
N ALA A 53 -10.02 7.54 14.68
CA ALA A 53 -9.42 7.10 15.93
C ALA A 53 -7.93 7.46 15.98
N THR A 54 -7.31 7.26 17.14
CA THR A 54 -5.85 7.31 17.27
C THR A 54 -5.20 6.09 16.59
N PRO A 55 -3.90 6.13 16.25
CA PRO A 55 -3.21 4.96 15.69
C PRO A 55 -3.31 3.69 16.55
N ALA A 56 -3.25 3.83 17.88
CA ALA A 56 -3.38 2.70 18.79
C ALA A 56 -4.81 2.10 18.78
N GLU A 57 -5.84 2.95 18.76
CA GLU A 57 -7.23 2.49 18.69
C GLU A 57 -7.55 1.84 17.33
N ALA A 58 -7.01 2.37 16.23
CA ALA A 58 -7.12 1.76 14.90
C ALA A 58 -6.42 0.40 14.85
N ALA A 59 -5.21 0.31 15.43
CA ALA A 59 -4.47 -0.94 15.56
C ALA A 59 -5.27 -2.00 16.33
N HIS A 60 -5.82 -1.63 17.50
CA HIS A 60 -6.58 -2.56 18.33
C HIS A 60 -7.87 -3.04 17.66
N ALA A 61 -8.62 -2.12 17.05
CA ALA A 61 -9.93 -2.40 16.48
C ALA A 61 -9.90 -3.19 15.16
N GLY A 62 -8.83 -3.06 14.36
CA GLY A 62 -8.70 -3.77 13.09
C GLY A 62 -8.46 -5.27 13.29
N ASP A 63 -9.23 -6.11 12.62
CA ASP A 63 -8.91 -7.54 12.46
C ASP A 63 -7.65 -7.70 11.61
N LEU A 64 -7.52 -6.81 10.62
CA LEU A 64 -6.36 -6.59 9.77
C LEU A 64 -6.00 -5.10 9.83
N VAL A 65 -4.71 -4.77 9.82
CA VAL A 65 -4.26 -3.37 9.88
C VAL A 65 -3.41 -3.04 8.66
N VAL A 66 -3.63 -1.87 8.06
CA VAL A 66 -2.78 -1.33 6.99
C VAL A 66 -1.94 -0.18 7.55
N ALA A 67 -0.62 -0.31 7.43
CA ALA A 67 0.34 0.76 7.68
C ALA A 67 0.61 1.52 6.38
N THR A 68 0.18 2.78 6.30
CA THR A 68 0.21 3.60 5.08
C THR A 68 0.69 5.03 5.38
N ILE A 69 1.90 5.11 5.94
CA ILE A 69 2.58 6.35 6.30
C ILE A 69 3.91 6.50 5.52
N PRO A 70 4.55 7.68 5.51
CA PRO A 70 5.94 7.78 5.04
C PRO A 70 6.86 6.85 5.83
N LEU A 71 7.80 6.18 5.16
CA LEU A 71 8.66 5.17 5.79
C LEU A 71 9.47 5.76 6.96
N LYS A 72 9.89 7.03 6.91
CA LYS A 72 10.57 7.70 8.04
C LYS A 72 9.81 7.70 9.37
N ALA A 73 8.51 7.46 9.34
CA ALA A 73 7.66 7.43 10.52
C ALA A 73 7.34 6.00 10.99
N TYR A 74 7.97 4.95 10.44
CA TYR A 74 7.64 3.56 10.76
C TYR A 74 7.72 3.23 12.26
N GLU A 75 8.65 3.83 12.99
CA GLU A 75 8.80 3.66 14.45
C GLU A 75 7.64 4.26 15.26
N GLN A 76 6.83 5.13 14.66
CA GLN A 76 5.64 5.71 15.30
C GLN A 76 4.44 4.76 15.27
N ILE A 77 4.53 3.65 14.52
CA ILE A 77 3.49 2.62 14.50
C ILE A 77 3.47 1.93 15.88
N PRO A 78 2.31 1.82 16.56
CA PRO A 78 2.22 1.29 17.92
C PRO A 78 2.40 -0.23 17.94
N ALA A 79 3.64 -0.71 18.05
CA ALA A 79 3.99 -2.13 18.00
C ALA A 79 3.19 -2.99 18.99
N ASP A 80 3.09 -2.54 20.25
CA ASP A 80 2.38 -3.27 21.30
C ASP A 80 0.90 -3.50 20.99
N ALA A 81 0.25 -2.53 20.30
CA ALA A 81 -1.15 -2.63 19.92
C ALA A 81 -1.41 -3.60 18.76
N LEU A 82 -0.34 -4.00 18.06
CA LEU A 82 -0.37 -4.86 16.87
C LEU A 82 0.06 -6.31 17.14
N ASN A 83 0.48 -6.63 18.36
CA ASN A 83 0.90 -7.98 18.72
C ASN A 83 -0.13 -9.05 18.32
N GLY A 84 0.34 -10.07 17.61
CA GLY A 84 -0.44 -11.18 17.06
C GLY A 84 -1.26 -10.85 15.82
N LYS A 85 -1.18 -9.63 15.28
CA LYS A 85 -1.94 -9.21 14.09
C LYS A 85 -1.11 -9.32 12.82
N THR A 86 -1.83 -9.48 11.71
CA THR A 86 -1.29 -9.25 10.38
C THR A 86 -1.33 -7.74 10.06
N VAL A 87 -0.21 -7.22 9.57
CA VAL A 87 -0.05 -5.80 9.20
C VAL A 87 0.34 -5.71 7.72
N LEU A 88 -0.51 -5.09 6.91
CA LEU A 88 -0.23 -4.83 5.51
C LEU A 88 0.58 -3.54 5.37
N ASP A 89 1.77 -3.64 4.79
CA ASP A 89 2.69 -2.53 4.59
C ASP A 89 2.60 -1.99 3.15
N THR A 90 2.15 -0.74 3.01
CA THR A 90 2.09 -0.04 1.72
C THR A 90 3.29 0.86 1.47
N MET A 91 4.27 0.87 2.39
CA MET A 91 5.35 1.85 2.39
C MET A 91 6.41 1.51 1.36
N ASN A 92 7.12 2.56 0.95
CA ASN A 92 8.24 2.52 0.03
C ASN A 92 9.30 3.49 0.53
N TYR A 93 10.57 3.20 0.27
CA TYR A 93 11.70 4.06 0.66
C TYR A 93 12.00 5.12 -0.39
N TYR A 94 11.87 6.39 0.00
CA TYR A 94 12.18 7.57 -0.81
C TYR A 94 13.13 8.49 -0.03
N PRO A 95 14.45 8.41 -0.22
CA PRO A 95 15.45 9.24 0.47
C PRO A 95 15.16 10.74 0.51
N ASP A 96 14.61 11.32 -0.55
CA ASP A 96 14.26 12.75 -0.58
C ASP A 96 13.14 13.09 0.42
N ARG A 97 12.24 12.14 0.70
CA ARG A 97 11.12 12.28 1.65
C ARG A 97 11.49 11.78 3.05
N ASP A 98 12.19 10.64 3.09
CA ASP A 98 12.40 9.82 4.27
C ASP A 98 13.74 10.11 4.96
N GLY A 99 14.65 10.82 4.29
CA GLY A 99 16.05 10.88 4.69
C GLY A 99 16.80 9.59 4.32
N ARG A 100 18.13 9.63 4.37
CA ARG A 100 18.98 8.47 4.08
C ARG A 100 18.98 7.51 5.28
N MET A 101 18.66 6.24 5.01
CA MET A 101 18.66 5.14 5.97
C MET A 101 19.74 4.13 5.55
N ALA A 102 20.81 4.03 6.34
CA ALA A 102 22.03 3.33 5.94
C ALA A 102 21.81 1.87 5.54
N GLU A 103 20.98 1.11 6.26
CA GLU A 103 20.72 -0.31 5.97
C GLU A 103 19.92 -0.51 4.68
N LEU A 104 19.02 0.43 4.34
CA LEU A 104 18.29 0.40 3.07
C LEU A 104 19.19 0.86 1.92
N ASP A 105 20.03 1.86 2.16
CA ASP A 105 21.04 2.32 1.20
C ASP A 105 22.10 1.24 0.91
N ALA A 106 22.41 0.39 1.89
CA ALA A 106 23.35 -0.71 1.75
C ALA A 106 22.71 -2.00 1.20
N ASP A 107 21.39 -2.00 0.94
CA ASP A 107 20.66 -3.19 0.50
C ASP A 107 20.69 -4.36 1.53
N ASP A 108 20.99 -4.07 2.80
CA ASP A 108 21.06 -5.05 3.89
C ASP A 108 19.67 -5.52 4.33
N ILE A 109 18.65 -4.68 4.15
CA ILE A 109 17.26 -4.95 4.52
C ILE A 109 16.29 -4.31 3.52
N THR A 110 15.09 -4.87 3.39
CA THR A 110 13.99 -4.26 2.59
C THR A 110 13.20 -3.28 3.45
N SER A 111 12.44 -2.37 2.83
CA SER A 111 11.62 -1.41 3.58
C SER A 111 10.59 -2.09 4.51
N SER A 112 9.99 -3.18 4.05
CA SER A 112 9.06 -3.99 4.86
C SER A 112 9.79 -4.87 5.88
N GLY A 113 11.02 -5.29 5.60
CA GLY A 113 11.88 -5.94 6.60
C GLY A 113 12.21 -5.01 7.77
N LEU A 114 12.46 -3.73 7.49
CA LEU A 114 12.66 -2.70 8.52
C LEU A 114 11.41 -2.55 9.41
N LEU A 115 10.22 -2.54 8.81
CA LEU A 115 8.96 -2.52 9.57
C LEU A 115 8.79 -3.80 10.41
N GLN A 116 9.04 -4.98 9.85
CA GLN A 116 8.93 -6.25 10.58
C GLN A 116 9.85 -6.30 11.81
N ARG A 117 11.04 -5.69 11.73
CA ARG A 117 11.97 -5.57 12.86
C ARG A 117 11.41 -4.69 13.99
N HIS A 118 10.62 -3.66 13.66
CA HIS A 118 9.91 -2.85 14.65
C HIS A 118 8.70 -3.58 15.23
N LEU A 119 7.93 -4.25 14.37
CA LEU A 119 6.72 -4.99 14.73
C LEU A 119 7.00 -6.46 15.07
N THR A 120 7.89 -6.71 16.04
CA THR A 120 8.39 -8.06 16.37
C THR A 120 7.31 -9.05 16.77
N GLY A 121 6.19 -8.58 17.33
CA GLY A 121 5.04 -9.41 17.68
C GLY A 121 3.99 -9.54 16.58
N SER A 122 4.18 -8.95 15.40
CA SER A 122 3.21 -8.96 14.29
C SER A 122 3.74 -9.74 13.07
N SER A 123 2.85 -10.04 12.14
CA SER A 123 3.21 -10.60 10.81
C SER A 123 3.03 -9.53 9.74
N VAL A 124 4.13 -9.02 9.19
CA VAL A 124 4.11 -7.99 8.13
C VAL A 124 3.97 -8.64 6.76
N VAL A 125 3.09 -8.07 5.92
CA VAL A 125 2.97 -8.42 4.51
C VAL A 125 3.04 -7.14 3.67
N LYS A 126 3.99 -7.06 2.75
CA LYS A 126 4.04 -5.96 1.78
C LYS A 126 2.91 -6.12 0.77
N ALA A 127 2.09 -5.08 0.60
CA ALA A 127 0.97 -5.07 -0.35
C ALA A 127 0.60 -3.63 -0.72
N PHE A 128 -0.05 -3.42 -1.86
CA PHE A 128 -0.50 -2.11 -2.38
C PHE A 128 0.61 -1.07 -2.65
N ASN A 129 1.86 -1.37 -2.33
CA ASN A 129 2.96 -0.42 -2.44
C ASN A 129 3.29 -0.07 -3.91
N ASN A 130 2.93 -0.95 -4.86
CA ASN A 130 3.31 -0.88 -6.26
C ASN A 130 2.26 -0.22 -7.18
N ILE A 131 1.16 0.30 -6.63
CA ILE A 131 0.07 0.92 -7.40
C ILE A 131 -0.18 2.36 -6.91
N GLY A 132 -0.49 3.27 -7.84
CA GLY A 132 -0.85 4.65 -7.52
C GLY A 132 -2.21 4.74 -6.83
N PHE A 133 -2.44 5.76 -5.99
CA PHE A 133 -3.69 5.90 -5.23
C PHE A 133 -4.93 6.05 -6.10
N HIS A 134 -4.80 6.68 -7.28
CA HIS A 134 -5.90 6.86 -8.21
C HIS A 134 -6.24 5.53 -8.89
N GLN A 135 -5.23 4.84 -9.45
CA GLN A 135 -5.37 3.53 -10.07
C GLN A 135 -5.84 2.45 -9.08
N LEU A 136 -5.44 2.55 -7.80
CA LEU A 136 -5.95 1.70 -6.73
C LEU A 136 -7.47 1.85 -6.56
N PHE A 137 -8.03 3.02 -6.83
CA PHE A 137 -9.47 3.21 -6.78
C PHE A 137 -10.16 2.83 -8.10
N THR A 138 -9.60 3.23 -9.24
CA THR A 138 -10.26 3.09 -10.55
C THR A 138 -10.16 1.68 -11.17
N LEU A 139 -9.12 0.92 -10.83
CA LEU A 139 -8.90 -0.43 -11.37
C LEU A 139 -9.55 -1.56 -10.56
N ALA A 140 -10.19 -1.24 -9.43
CA ALA A 140 -10.90 -2.25 -8.63
C ALA A 140 -12.01 -2.90 -9.46
N ARG A 141 -12.06 -4.24 -9.47
CA ARG A 141 -13.07 -5.03 -10.17
C ARG A 141 -13.58 -6.17 -9.29
N PRO A 142 -14.88 -6.52 -9.35
CA PRO A 142 -15.42 -7.62 -8.56
C PRO A 142 -14.72 -8.95 -8.91
N ALA A 143 -14.76 -9.89 -7.96
CA ALA A 143 -14.21 -11.22 -8.17
C ALA A 143 -14.76 -11.88 -9.44
N GLY A 144 -13.87 -12.49 -10.23
CA GLY A 144 -14.22 -13.15 -11.50
C GLY A 144 -14.31 -12.23 -12.71
N ALA A 145 -14.16 -10.91 -12.56
CA ALA A 145 -14.08 -10.00 -13.70
C ALA A 145 -12.85 -10.31 -14.58
N PRO A 146 -12.99 -10.40 -15.91
CA PRO A 146 -11.88 -10.77 -16.80
C PRO A 146 -10.80 -9.68 -16.92
N ASP A 147 -11.13 -8.44 -16.56
CA ASP A 147 -10.25 -7.26 -16.58
C ASP A 147 -9.70 -6.89 -15.19
N ARG A 148 -9.64 -7.87 -14.27
CA ARG A 148 -9.14 -7.66 -12.91
C ARG A 148 -7.63 -7.52 -12.87
N SER A 149 -7.17 -6.50 -12.15
CA SER A 149 -5.74 -6.32 -11.89
C SER A 149 -5.28 -7.17 -10.73
N ALA A 150 -4.02 -7.61 -10.77
CA ALA A 150 -3.37 -8.29 -9.67
C ALA A 150 -2.32 -7.39 -9.01
N LEU A 151 -2.09 -7.56 -7.70
CA LEU A 151 -1.03 -6.89 -6.96
C LEU A 151 -0.07 -7.93 -6.35
N PRO A 152 1.26 -7.67 -6.34
CA PRO A 152 2.21 -8.51 -5.64
C PRO A 152 2.02 -8.43 -4.12
N ILE A 153 2.22 -9.56 -3.43
CA ILE A 153 2.33 -9.64 -1.98
C ILE A 153 3.62 -10.36 -1.57
N ALA A 154 4.24 -9.93 -0.48
CA ALA A 154 5.43 -10.56 0.07
C ALA A 154 5.36 -10.60 1.59
N GLY A 155 5.68 -11.73 2.20
CA GLY A 155 5.53 -11.93 3.64
C GLY A 155 6.05 -13.29 4.09
N ASP A 156 6.55 -13.36 5.33
CA ASP A 156 7.18 -14.56 5.87
C ASP A 156 6.18 -15.53 6.51
N ASP A 157 5.06 -15.01 7.01
CA ASP A 157 3.96 -15.81 7.57
C ASP A 157 2.93 -16.17 6.49
N THR A 158 2.66 -17.47 6.34
CA THR A 158 1.75 -17.98 5.30
C THR A 158 0.30 -17.56 5.57
N ARG A 159 -0.14 -17.59 6.83
CA ARG A 159 -1.51 -17.21 7.20
C ARG A 159 -1.74 -15.72 6.95
N ALA A 160 -0.76 -14.88 7.27
CA ALA A 160 -0.79 -13.44 7.00
C ALA A 160 -0.93 -13.15 5.50
N LYS A 161 -0.20 -13.87 4.65
CA LYS A 161 -0.34 -13.76 3.18
C LYS A 161 -1.72 -14.20 2.68
N GLU A 162 -2.32 -15.22 3.28
CA GLU A 162 -3.70 -15.61 2.97
C GLU A 162 -4.72 -14.54 3.40
N GLU A 163 -4.52 -13.91 4.56
CA GLU A 163 -5.34 -12.78 5.02
C GLU A 163 -5.23 -11.59 4.07
N ALA A 164 -4.00 -11.24 3.62
CA ALA A 164 -3.76 -10.23 2.61
C ALA A 164 -4.43 -10.56 1.27
N THR A 165 -4.32 -11.81 0.82
CA THR A 165 -4.95 -12.30 -0.42
C THR A 165 -6.47 -12.15 -0.38
N ARG A 166 -7.11 -12.51 0.75
CA ARG A 166 -8.56 -12.35 0.93
C ARG A 166 -8.99 -10.88 0.97
N LEU A 167 -8.18 -10.00 1.59
CA LEU A 167 -8.47 -8.58 1.56
C LEU A 167 -8.37 -8.04 0.12
N LEU A 168 -7.29 -8.35 -0.61
CA LEU A 168 -7.14 -7.96 -2.01
C LEU A 168 -8.35 -8.39 -2.84
N ASP A 169 -8.79 -9.64 -2.66
CA ASP A 169 -9.96 -10.16 -3.34
C ASP A 169 -11.22 -9.34 -3.00
N THR A 170 -11.45 -9.06 -1.72
CA THR A 170 -12.57 -8.23 -1.24
C THR A 170 -12.53 -6.81 -1.83
N LEU A 171 -11.33 -6.23 -1.96
CA LEU A 171 -11.12 -4.87 -2.48
C LEU A 171 -11.05 -4.82 -4.02
N GLY A 172 -11.20 -5.95 -4.69
CA GLY A 172 -11.33 -6.01 -6.14
C GLY A 172 -10.03 -6.27 -6.91
N TYR A 173 -9.06 -6.94 -6.28
CA TYR A 173 -7.76 -7.27 -6.86
C TYR A 173 -7.42 -8.76 -6.69
N ASP A 174 -6.70 -9.32 -7.66
CA ASP A 174 -6.02 -10.60 -7.48
C ASP A 174 -4.70 -10.40 -6.70
N ALA A 175 -4.21 -11.45 -6.06
CA ALA A 175 -2.90 -11.44 -5.40
C ALA A 175 -1.88 -12.29 -6.16
N VAL A 176 -0.63 -11.84 -6.23
CA VAL A 176 0.51 -12.63 -6.68
C VAL A 176 1.51 -12.72 -5.53
N ASP A 177 1.64 -13.89 -4.92
CA ASP A 177 2.68 -14.14 -3.92
C ASP A 177 4.05 -14.15 -4.59
N ILE A 178 4.92 -13.23 -4.17
CA ILE A 178 6.29 -13.05 -4.68
C ILE A 178 7.35 -13.53 -3.68
N GLY A 179 6.96 -14.18 -2.58
CA GLY A 179 7.86 -14.80 -1.61
C GLY A 179 7.88 -14.13 -0.24
N THR A 180 9.06 -14.07 0.35
CA THR A 180 9.34 -13.56 1.71
C THR A 180 9.49 -12.03 1.73
N LEU A 181 9.55 -11.42 2.91
CA LEU A 181 9.86 -9.99 3.03
C LEU A 181 11.24 -9.62 2.47
N ALA A 182 12.19 -10.56 2.49
CA ALA A 182 13.49 -10.39 1.84
C ALA A 182 13.37 -10.29 0.31
N GLU A 183 12.33 -10.88 -0.30
CA GLU A 183 12.09 -10.85 -1.74
C GLU A 183 11.20 -9.67 -2.18
N SER A 184 10.66 -8.91 -1.21
CA SER A 184 9.68 -7.85 -1.42
C SER A 184 10.19 -6.64 -2.23
N TRP A 185 11.52 -6.46 -2.30
CA TRP A 185 12.17 -5.43 -3.12
C TRP A 185 11.78 -5.50 -4.60
N ARG A 186 11.36 -6.68 -5.11
CA ARG A 186 10.92 -6.84 -6.50
C ARG A 186 9.65 -6.08 -6.86
N SER A 187 8.98 -5.52 -5.87
CA SER A 187 7.81 -4.68 -6.01
C SER A 187 8.02 -3.24 -5.54
N GLU A 188 9.23 -2.87 -5.13
CA GLU A 188 9.60 -1.54 -4.62
C GLU A 188 9.91 -0.55 -5.77
N PRO A 189 10.10 0.76 -5.48
CA PRO A 189 10.45 1.74 -6.51
C PRO A 189 11.64 1.30 -7.37
N ASN A 190 11.63 1.74 -8.63
CA ASN A 190 12.62 1.39 -9.66
C ASN A 190 12.60 -0.08 -10.11
N THR A 191 11.54 -0.83 -9.80
CA THR A 191 11.30 -2.17 -10.36
C THR A 191 10.25 -2.18 -11.46
N PRO A 192 10.25 -3.17 -12.37
CA PRO A 192 9.33 -3.20 -13.52
C PRO A 192 7.85 -3.23 -13.16
N VAL A 193 7.47 -3.77 -11.99
CA VAL A 193 6.08 -3.88 -11.55
C VAL A 193 5.58 -2.62 -10.82
N TYR A 194 6.47 -1.64 -10.59
CA TYR A 194 6.19 -0.48 -9.75
C TYR A 194 5.49 0.64 -10.51
N VAL A 195 4.22 0.88 -10.18
CA VAL A 195 3.31 1.97 -10.60
C VAL A 195 3.03 2.02 -12.10
N GLU A 196 4.05 2.08 -12.93
CA GLU A 196 3.96 2.31 -14.36
C GLU A 196 3.06 1.31 -15.10
N PRO A 197 3.09 -0.01 -14.82
CA PRO A 197 2.21 -0.95 -15.50
C PRO A 197 0.71 -0.69 -15.29
N TYR A 198 0.35 -0.05 -14.17
CA TYR A 198 -1.03 0.23 -13.80
C TYR A 198 -1.54 1.55 -14.38
N ARG A 199 -0.66 2.35 -14.99
CA ARG A 199 -1.04 3.61 -15.63
C ARG A 199 -1.53 3.38 -17.05
N GLY A 200 -2.42 4.25 -17.51
CA GLY A 200 -2.74 4.38 -18.92
C GLY A 200 -1.56 4.93 -19.72
N GLU A 201 -1.74 5.04 -21.03
CA GLU A 201 -0.76 5.69 -21.89
C GLU A 201 -0.90 7.20 -21.80
N ALA A 202 0.17 7.89 -21.35
CA ALA A 202 0.18 9.34 -21.27
C ALA A 202 0.21 9.96 -22.68
N PRO A 203 -0.54 11.03 -22.95
CA PRO A 203 -0.39 11.81 -24.17
C PRO A 203 1.07 12.25 -24.37
N ALA A 204 1.55 12.17 -25.61
CA ALA A 204 2.90 12.61 -25.94
C ALA A 204 3.07 14.13 -25.72
N GLY A 205 4.22 14.53 -25.17
CA GLY A 205 4.60 15.94 -25.07
C GLY A 205 3.96 16.75 -23.94
N LEU A 206 3.35 16.11 -22.94
CA LEU A 206 2.80 16.83 -21.78
C LEU A 206 3.91 17.57 -21.01
N GLY A 207 3.65 18.85 -20.72
CA GLY A 207 4.43 19.60 -19.75
C GLY A 207 4.14 19.14 -18.31
N PRO A 208 4.99 19.50 -17.31
CA PRO A 208 4.85 18.99 -15.96
C PRO A 208 3.45 19.15 -15.35
N LYS A 209 2.83 20.33 -15.48
CA LYS A 209 1.48 20.62 -14.93
C LYS A 209 0.37 19.76 -15.54
N ASP A 210 0.43 19.53 -16.85
CA ASP A 210 -0.59 18.73 -17.53
C ASP A 210 -0.37 17.23 -17.28
N TRP A 211 0.89 16.82 -17.08
CA TRP A 211 1.24 15.48 -16.63
C TRP A 211 0.65 15.16 -15.24
N PHE A 212 0.70 16.11 -14.30
CA PHE A 212 0.02 15.96 -12.99
C PHE A 212 -1.49 15.79 -13.10
N ARG A 213 -2.10 16.61 -13.94
CA ARG A 213 -3.55 16.55 -14.12
C ARG A 213 -3.95 15.21 -14.73
N TRP A 214 -3.25 14.80 -15.78
CA TRP A 214 -3.47 13.52 -16.43
C TRP A 214 -3.32 12.35 -15.45
N THR A 215 -2.27 12.31 -14.63
CA THR A 215 -2.10 11.22 -13.64
C THR A 215 -3.23 11.14 -12.59
N SER A 216 -3.95 12.24 -12.38
CA SER A 216 -5.10 12.31 -11.47
C SER A 216 -6.44 11.94 -12.14
N GLU A 217 -6.45 11.81 -13.47
CA GLU A 217 -7.62 11.48 -14.32
C GLU A 217 -7.42 10.17 -15.09
N ASP A 218 -6.22 9.61 -15.04
CA ASP A 218 -5.82 8.41 -15.77
C ASP A 218 -6.64 7.19 -15.30
N PRO A 219 -7.48 6.58 -16.16
CA PRO A 219 -8.29 5.43 -15.77
C PRO A 219 -7.44 4.24 -15.34
N GLY A 220 -6.16 4.21 -15.73
CA GLY A 220 -5.22 3.13 -15.49
C GLY A 220 -5.30 2.03 -16.56
N SER A 221 -4.33 1.13 -16.50
CA SER A 221 -4.28 -0.08 -17.32
C SER A 221 -4.41 -1.31 -16.42
N THR A 222 -5.25 -2.27 -16.82
CA THR A 222 -5.36 -3.54 -16.12
C THR A 222 -4.04 -4.31 -16.21
N VAL A 223 -3.56 -4.82 -15.07
CA VAL A 223 -2.36 -5.65 -15.00
C VAL A 223 -2.71 -7.05 -14.51
N PRO A 224 -2.87 -8.05 -15.40
CA PRO A 224 -3.26 -9.40 -14.99
C PRO A 224 -2.14 -10.10 -14.20
N ALA A 225 -2.49 -11.09 -13.39
CA ALA A 225 -1.55 -11.84 -12.55
C ALA A 225 -0.35 -12.43 -13.32
N ALA A 226 -0.55 -12.89 -14.56
CA ALA A 226 0.54 -13.37 -15.41
C ALA A 226 1.57 -12.28 -15.70
N ARG A 227 1.11 -11.04 -15.98
CA ARG A 227 1.99 -9.90 -16.24
C ARG A 227 2.73 -9.46 -14.98
N VAL A 228 2.06 -9.47 -13.81
CA VAL A 228 2.73 -9.21 -12.52
C VAL A 228 3.86 -10.21 -12.28
N ARG A 229 3.62 -11.52 -12.49
CA ARG A 229 4.67 -12.55 -12.34
C ARG A 229 5.85 -12.32 -13.27
N GLU A 230 5.60 -11.99 -14.53
CA GLU A 230 6.64 -11.70 -15.52
C GLU A 230 7.49 -10.49 -15.09
N LEU A 231 6.84 -9.39 -14.70
CA LEU A 231 7.51 -8.15 -14.29
C LEU A 231 8.36 -8.37 -13.03
N VAL A 232 7.83 -9.06 -12.04
CA VAL A 232 8.54 -9.44 -10.81
C VAL A 232 9.74 -10.33 -11.13
N ALA A 233 9.57 -11.35 -11.99
CA ALA A 233 10.66 -12.24 -12.38
C ALA A 233 11.78 -11.51 -13.16
N SER A 234 11.44 -10.45 -13.88
CA SER A 234 12.40 -9.60 -14.61
C SER A 234 13.08 -8.53 -13.74
N ALA A 235 12.66 -8.37 -12.47
CA ALA A 235 13.22 -7.37 -11.59
C ALA A 235 14.69 -7.69 -11.29
N VAL A 236 15.57 -6.71 -11.53
CA VAL A 236 16.98 -6.78 -11.20
C VAL A 236 17.24 -5.87 -10.02
N ARG A 237 17.91 -6.38 -8.99
CA ARG A 237 18.31 -5.57 -7.84
C ARG A 237 19.41 -4.60 -8.29
N GLY A 238 19.04 -3.35 -8.54
CA GLY A 238 20.01 -2.27 -8.71
C GLY A 238 20.55 -1.80 -7.36
N PRO A 239 21.70 -1.10 -7.31
CA PRO A 239 22.10 -0.40 -6.09
C PRO A 239 20.94 0.49 -5.69
N SER A 240 20.53 0.46 -4.42
CA SER A 240 19.49 1.27 -3.75
C SER A 240 19.36 2.71 -4.29
N ARG A 241 18.84 2.84 -5.51
CA ARG A 241 18.37 4.11 -6.03
C ARG A 241 17.08 4.26 -5.26
N ALA A 242 17.17 5.05 -4.21
CA ALA A 242 16.14 5.99 -3.82
C ALA A 242 14.98 5.94 -4.83
N GLY A 243 13.79 5.49 -4.41
CA GLY A 243 12.62 5.83 -5.21
C GLY A 243 12.72 7.33 -5.48
N VAL A 244 12.66 7.75 -6.73
CA VAL A 244 12.41 9.16 -7.04
C VAL A 244 10.90 9.25 -6.96
N LEU A 245 10.39 10.10 -6.06
CA LEU A 245 8.97 10.40 -6.10
C LEU A 245 8.66 10.83 -7.55
N PRO A 246 7.64 10.25 -8.22
CA PRO A 246 7.13 10.88 -9.43
C PRO A 246 6.96 12.36 -9.09
N ALA A 247 7.54 13.23 -9.92
CA ALA A 247 7.54 14.67 -9.66
C ALA A 247 6.15 15.04 -9.12
N GLY A 248 6.10 15.72 -7.96
CA GLY A 248 4.94 16.27 -7.24
C GLY A 248 3.95 15.33 -6.55
N LEU A 249 4.36 14.12 -6.17
CA LEU A 249 3.72 13.35 -5.08
C LEU A 249 4.29 13.68 -3.69
N GLY A 250 5.13 14.72 -3.58
CA GLY A 250 5.83 15.13 -2.35
C GLY A 250 5.16 16.26 -1.58
N GLY A 251 3.83 16.27 -1.50
CA GLY A 251 3.05 17.19 -0.66
C GLY A 251 2.70 16.58 0.68
#